data_AF-A0A8I1ACK7-F1
#
_entry.id   AF-A0A8I1ACK7-F1
#
_cell.length_a   1.000
_cell.length_b   1.000
_cell.length_c   1.000
_cell.angle_alpha   90.00
_cell.angle_beta   90.00
_cell.angle_gamma   90.00
#
_symmetry.space_group_name_H-M   'P 1'
#
loop_
_entity.id
_entity.type
_entity.pdbx_description
1 polymer ?
#
loop_
_entity_poly.entity_id
_entity_poly.type
_entity_poly.pdbx_seq_one_letter_code
_entity_poly.pdbx_strand_id
1 'polypeptide(L)'
;MSKNELNISENNGQINISHGGPQNVSQTVNLGKLDEEDPKRQLVEVLEKIVKELEKTESLPPEKKEEALYDLEEASSKVSADQMSANFLSILNTKLQNLSGLLAGSEAVCQLINTAVSILEKIKG
;
A
#
# COMPACT_ATOMS: atom_id res chain seq x y z
N MET A 1 3.46 30.68 -8.06
CA MET A 1 3.55 29.24 -8.40
C MET A 1 3.44 28.49 -7.10
N SER A 2 2.30 27.87 -6.82
CA SER A 2 2.11 27.10 -5.58
C SER A 2 2.75 25.73 -5.77
N LYS A 3 3.71 25.38 -4.92
CA LYS A 3 4.32 24.05 -4.91
C LYS A 3 3.38 23.12 -4.15
N ASN A 4 3.03 21.99 -4.77
CA ASN A 4 2.45 20.88 -4.02
C ASN A 4 3.58 20.28 -3.18
N GLU A 5 3.42 20.25 -1.87
CA GLU A 5 4.42 19.72 -0.95
C GLU A 5 3.83 18.49 -0.27
N LEU A 6 4.50 17.36 -0.45
CA LEU A 6 4.18 16.09 0.19
C LEU A 6 5.16 15.93 1.33
N ASN A 7 4.69 16.10 2.56
CA ASN A 7 5.52 16.03 3.76
C ASN A 7 5.22 14.72 4.49
N ILE A 8 6.19 13.81 4.47
CA ILE A 8 6.13 12.52 5.16
C ILE A 8 6.87 12.69 6.49
N SER A 9 6.12 12.75 7.59
CA SER A 9 6.73 12.76 8.92
C SER A 9 6.96 11.32 9.38
N GLU A 10 8.21 10.90 9.43
CA GLU A 10 8.62 9.54 9.84
C GLU A 10 8.22 9.15 11.27
N ASN A 11 7.73 10.09 12.08
CA ASN A 11 7.60 9.87 13.51
C ASN A 11 6.25 9.25 13.96
N ASN A 12 5.23 9.15 13.08
CA ASN A 12 3.91 8.63 13.49
C ASN A 12 3.04 8.08 12.35
N GLY A 13 3.61 7.78 11.17
CA GLY A 13 2.81 7.29 10.05
C GLY A 13 1.74 8.30 9.59
N GLN A 14 2.02 9.60 9.70
CA GLN A 14 1.14 10.63 9.16
C GLN A 14 1.68 11.11 7.82
N ILE A 15 0.86 10.97 6.78
CA ILE A 15 1.07 11.61 5.50
C ILE A 15 0.23 12.87 5.50
N ASN A 16 0.86 14.04 5.31
CA ASN A 16 0.18 15.31 5.13
C ASN A 16 0.34 15.75 3.67
N ILE A 17 -0.77 15.74 2.94
CA ILE A 17 -0.83 16.19 1.54
C ILE A 17 -1.33 17.63 1.55
N SER A 18 -0.49 18.58 1.11
CA SER A 18 -0.89 19.99 1.00
C SER A 18 -1.07 20.35 -0.48
N HIS A 19 -2.32 20.60 -0.89
CA HIS A 19 -2.62 21.14 -2.21
C HIS A 19 -2.57 22.68 -2.15
N GLY A 20 -1.67 23.28 -2.94
CA GLY A 20 -1.34 24.71 -2.89
C GLY A 20 -2.42 25.67 -3.45
N GLY A 21 -3.65 25.62 -2.93
CA GLY A 21 -4.74 26.55 -3.21
C GLY A 21 -5.18 27.35 -1.97
N PRO A 22 -6.15 28.28 -2.08
CA PRO A 22 -6.65 29.08 -0.95
C PRO A 22 -7.35 28.23 0.12
N GLN A 23 -7.63 26.96 -0.17
CA GLN A 23 -8.15 25.98 0.77
C GLN A 23 -7.07 24.90 0.95
N ASN A 24 -6.33 24.98 2.05
CA ASN A 24 -5.44 23.90 2.47
C ASN A 24 -6.30 22.72 2.93
N VAL A 25 -6.46 21.72 2.08
CA VAL A 25 -7.04 20.44 2.48
C VAL A 25 -5.92 19.62 3.10
N SER A 26 -5.81 19.64 4.43
CA SER A 26 -4.89 18.76 5.16
C SER A 26 -5.60 17.43 5.40
N GLN A 27 -5.30 16.43 4.56
CA GLN A 27 -5.78 15.07 4.79
C GLN A 27 -4.75 14.33 5.65
N THR A 28 -5.03 14.21 6.95
CA THR A 28 -4.20 13.42 7.86
C THR A 28 -4.64 11.96 7.77
N VAL A 29 -3.88 11.15 7.05
CA VAL A 29 -3.99 9.69 7.17
C VAL A 29 -3.21 9.30 8.42
N ASN A 30 -3.91 9.00 9.51
CA ASN A 30 -3.29 8.36 10.67
C ASN A 30 -3.02 6.90 10.29
N LEU A 31 -1.82 6.58 9.80
CA LEU A 31 -1.29 5.22 9.97
C LEU A 31 -0.96 5.14 11.46
N GLY A 32 -1.93 4.68 12.27
CA GLY A 32 -1.80 4.59 13.73
C GLY A 32 -0.42 4.05 14.11
N LYS A 33 0.17 4.62 15.18
CA LYS A 33 1.53 4.35 15.64
C LYS A 33 1.98 2.93 15.27
N LEU A 34 2.92 2.82 14.34
CA LEU A 34 3.68 1.57 14.13
C LEU A 34 4.62 1.41 15.33
N ASP A 35 4.07 1.24 16.53
CA ASP A 35 4.81 0.89 17.75
C ASP A 35 5.34 -0.54 17.56
N GLU A 36 6.60 -0.72 17.16
CA GLU A 36 7.33 -2.00 17.20
C GLU A 36 6.58 -3.24 16.65
N GLU A 37 5.59 -3.06 15.75
CA GLU A 37 4.78 -4.19 15.31
C GLU A 37 5.55 -5.08 14.34
N ASP A 38 5.38 -6.39 14.48
CA ASP A 38 5.93 -7.41 13.60
C ASP A 38 5.69 -7.02 12.11
N PRO A 39 6.74 -6.94 11.29
CA PRO A 39 6.62 -6.46 9.92
C PRO A 39 5.69 -7.34 9.07
N LYS A 40 5.47 -8.61 9.44
CA LYS A 40 4.52 -9.49 8.75
C LYS A 40 3.09 -9.05 9.06
N ARG A 41 2.78 -8.73 10.32
CA ARG A 41 1.47 -8.18 10.69
C ARG A 41 1.17 -6.87 9.95
N GLN A 42 2.14 -5.97 9.88
CA GLN A 42 2.00 -4.72 9.12
C GLN A 42 1.75 -4.99 7.63
N LEU A 43 2.45 -5.97 7.04
CA LEU A 43 2.25 -6.36 5.65
C LEU A 43 0.81 -6.84 5.42
N VAL A 44 0.27 -7.70 6.29
CA VAL A 44 -1.11 -8.18 6.19
C VAL A 44 -2.10 -7.02 6.22
N GLU A 45 -1.97 -6.10 7.19
CA GLU A 45 -2.88 -4.96 7.31
C GLU A 45 -2.84 -4.04 6.09
N VAL A 46 -1.65 -3.82 5.51
CA VAL A 46 -1.52 -3.01 4.30
C VAL A 46 -2.13 -3.73 3.10
N LEU A 47 -1.92 -5.04 2.95
CA LEU A 47 -2.53 -5.83 1.88
C LEU A 47 -4.07 -5.78 1.97
N GLU A 48 -4.65 -5.92 3.17
CA GLU A 48 -6.09 -5.78 3.37
C GLU A 48 -6.63 -4.38 3.02
N LYS A 49 -5.85 -3.33 3.30
CA LYS A 49 -6.21 -1.96 2.87
C LYS A 49 -6.18 -1.83 1.35
N ILE A 50 -5.18 -2.41 0.67
CA ILE A 50 -5.11 -2.43 -0.79
C ILE A 50 -6.34 -3.14 -1.36
N VAL A 51 -6.72 -4.30 -0.81
CA VAL A 51 -7.93 -5.05 -1.21
C VAL A 51 -9.17 -4.16 -1.12
N LYS A 52 -9.40 -3.52 0.04
CA LYS A 52 -10.58 -2.64 0.25
C LYS A 52 -10.63 -1.45 -0.71
N GLU A 53 -9.48 -0.85 -1.03
CA GLU A 53 -9.43 0.27 -1.99
C GLU A 53 -9.58 -0.22 -3.44
N LEU A 54 -9.05 -1.40 -3.75
CA LEU A 54 -9.20 -2.04 -5.05
C LEU A 54 -10.66 -2.42 -5.32
N GLU A 55 -11.39 -2.94 -4.31
CA GLU A 55 -12.83 -3.23 -4.38
C GLU A 55 -13.67 -1.99 -4.74
N LYS A 56 -13.27 -0.81 -4.26
CA LYS A 56 -13.93 0.47 -4.58
C LYS A 56 -13.50 1.06 -5.92
N THR A 57 -12.40 0.55 -6.49
CA THR A 57 -11.86 1.07 -7.74
C THR A 57 -12.65 0.52 -8.93
N GLU A 58 -13.22 1.42 -9.73
CA GLU A 58 -13.95 1.09 -10.97
C GLU A 58 -13.06 1.26 -12.23
N SER A 59 -11.87 1.87 -12.09
CA SER A 59 -10.98 2.17 -13.22
C SER A 59 -10.19 0.97 -13.74
N LEU A 60 -10.28 -0.19 -13.08
CA LEU A 60 -9.54 -1.39 -13.43
C LEU A 60 -10.49 -2.42 -14.08
N PRO A 61 -10.10 -3.09 -15.19
CA PRO A 61 -10.93 -4.13 -15.79
C PRO A 61 -11.32 -5.21 -14.77
N PRO A 62 -12.57 -5.73 -14.79
CA PRO A 62 -13.05 -6.71 -13.81
C PRO A 62 -12.13 -7.93 -13.67
N GLU A 63 -11.64 -8.47 -14.78
CA GLU A 63 -10.73 -9.63 -14.78
C GLU A 63 -9.41 -9.33 -14.08
N LYS A 64 -8.83 -8.15 -14.34
CA LYS A 64 -7.59 -7.71 -13.70
C LYS A 64 -7.78 -7.41 -12.22
N LYS A 65 -8.98 -6.97 -11.85
CA LYS A 65 -9.34 -6.64 -10.49
C LYS A 65 -9.51 -7.91 -9.67
N GLU A 66 -10.22 -8.89 -10.21
CA GLU A 66 -10.42 -10.20 -9.60
C GLU A 66 -9.08 -10.94 -9.43
N GLU A 67 -8.22 -10.92 -10.46
CA GLU A 67 -6.85 -11.47 -10.39
C GLU A 67 -6.03 -10.81 -9.28
N ALA A 68 -6.05 -9.48 -9.20
CA ALA A 68 -5.31 -8.74 -8.17
C ALA A 68 -5.89 -8.96 -6.77
N LEU A 69 -7.21 -9.03 -6.60
CA LEU A 69 -7.86 -9.33 -5.32
C LEU A 69 -7.46 -10.73 -4.84
N TYR A 70 -7.57 -11.74 -5.70
CA TYR A 70 -7.16 -13.10 -5.39
C TYR A 70 -5.69 -13.18 -4.96
N ASP A 71 -4.81 -12.52 -5.72
CA ASP A 71 -3.37 -12.49 -5.43
C ASP A 71 -3.04 -11.85 -4.07
N LEU A 72 -3.73 -10.76 -3.73
CA LEU A 72 -3.55 -10.05 -2.46
C LEU A 72 -4.11 -10.84 -1.27
N GLU A 73 -5.24 -11.52 -1.43
CA GLU A 73 -5.82 -12.40 -0.42
C GLU A 73 -4.94 -13.63 -0.17
N GLU A 74 -4.48 -14.29 -1.24
CA GLU A 74 -3.53 -15.40 -1.14
C GLU A 74 -2.24 -14.95 -0.43
N ALA A 75 -1.74 -13.78 -0.80
CA ALA A 75 -0.55 -13.21 -0.16
C ALA A 75 -0.76 -12.96 1.34
N SER A 76 -1.87 -12.34 1.71
CA SER A 76 -2.22 -12.07 3.12
C SER A 76 -2.32 -13.35 3.94
N SER A 77 -2.93 -14.40 3.37
CA SER A 77 -3.02 -15.72 3.98
C SER A 77 -1.64 -16.36 4.20
N LYS A 78 -0.78 -16.36 3.17
CA LYS A 78 0.59 -16.91 3.27
C LYS A 78 1.46 -16.14 4.26
N VAL A 79 1.34 -14.81 4.31
CA VAL A 79 2.05 -13.98 5.28
C VAL A 79 1.59 -14.31 6.70
N SER A 80 0.28 -14.43 6.92
CA SER A 80 -0.31 -14.79 8.22
C SER A 80 0.06 -16.20 8.68
N ALA A 81 0.22 -17.14 7.74
CA ALA A 81 0.64 -18.51 7.99
C ALA A 81 2.17 -18.69 8.09
N ASP A 82 2.94 -17.60 8.02
CA ASP A 82 4.40 -17.59 7.99
C ASP A 82 5.04 -18.39 6.83
N GLN A 83 4.35 -18.49 5.70
CA GLN A 83 4.78 -19.22 4.51
C GLN A 83 5.47 -18.31 3.48
N MET A 84 6.37 -17.45 3.94
CA MET A 84 7.04 -16.44 3.13
C MET A 84 8.42 -16.88 2.64
N SER A 85 8.46 -17.68 1.58
CA SER A 85 9.74 -17.96 0.90
C SER A 85 10.29 -16.70 0.20
N ALA A 86 11.62 -16.63 0.01
CA ALA A 86 12.24 -15.54 -0.74
C ALA A 86 11.65 -15.39 -2.16
N ASN A 87 11.32 -16.51 -2.81
CA ASN A 87 10.65 -16.52 -4.11
C ASN A 87 9.25 -15.90 -4.02
N PHE A 88 8.46 -16.28 -3.01
CA PHE A 88 7.15 -15.69 -2.78
C PHE A 88 7.23 -14.17 -2.57
N LEU A 89 8.16 -13.69 -1.74
CA LEU A 89 8.35 -12.26 -1.49
C LEU A 89 8.81 -11.49 -2.75
N SER A 90 9.51 -12.15 -3.68
CA SER A 90 9.89 -11.57 -4.97
C SER A 90 8.69 -11.48 -5.93
N ILE A 91 7.89 -12.54 -6.00
CA ILE A 91 6.66 -12.60 -6.81
C ILE A 91 5.66 -11.54 -6.32
N LEU A 92 5.43 -11.47 -5.01
CA LEU A 92 4.51 -10.50 -4.40
C LEU A 92 4.95 -9.05 -4.69
N ASN A 93 6.24 -8.75 -4.56
CA ASN A 93 6.77 -7.43 -4.91
C ASN A 93 6.48 -7.08 -6.39
N THR A 94 6.71 -8.01 -7.30
CA THR A 94 6.43 -7.82 -8.74
C THR A 94 4.94 -7.57 -8.98
N LYS A 95 4.05 -8.35 -8.35
CA LYS A 95 2.60 -8.19 -8.47
C LYS A 95 2.13 -6.82 -7.97
N LEU A 96 2.65 -6.38 -6.83
CA LEU A 96 2.36 -5.06 -6.26
C LEU A 96 2.82 -3.93 -7.18
N GLN A 97 4.04 -4.00 -7.71
CA GLN A 97 4.56 -3.02 -8.68
C GLN A 97 3.72 -2.96 -9.96
N ASN A 98 3.32 -4.12 -10.50
CA ASN A 98 2.42 -4.18 -11.65
C ASN A 98 1.06 -3.53 -11.36
N LEU A 99 0.48 -3.80 -10.18
CA LEU A 99 -0.77 -3.21 -9.75
C LEU A 99 -0.66 -1.68 -9.62
N SER A 100 0.47 -1.17 -9.11
CA SER A 100 0.73 0.27 -9.05
C SER A 100 0.80 0.89 -10.44
N GLY A 101 1.39 0.20 -11.43
CA GLY A 101 1.40 0.67 -12.82
C GLY A 101 0.00 0.75 -13.44
N LEU A 102 -0.85 -0.24 -13.16
CA LEU A 102 -2.25 -0.27 -13.63
C LEU A 102 -3.11 0.80 -12.94
N LEU A 103 -2.78 1.14 -11.68
CA LEU A 103 -3.49 2.09 -10.85
C LEU A 103 -2.75 3.41 -10.67
N ALA A 104 -1.89 3.79 -11.62
CA ALA A 104 -1.09 5.01 -11.53
C ALA A 104 -1.95 6.29 -11.37
N GLY A 105 -3.24 6.25 -11.74
CA GLY A 105 -4.19 7.33 -11.51
C GLY A 105 -4.81 7.39 -10.10
N SER A 106 -4.61 6.36 -9.27
CA SER A 106 -5.10 6.28 -7.89
C SER A 106 -3.95 6.47 -6.90
N GLU A 107 -3.80 7.71 -6.44
CA GLU A 107 -2.73 8.08 -5.49
C GLU A 107 -2.82 7.26 -4.20
N ALA A 108 -4.03 7.04 -3.67
CA ALA A 108 -4.26 6.29 -2.45
C ALA A 108 -3.76 4.84 -2.55
N VAL A 109 -4.09 4.14 -3.64
CA VAL A 109 -3.67 2.73 -3.82
C VAL A 109 -2.16 2.65 -4.06
N CYS A 110 -1.59 3.58 -4.83
CA CYS A 110 -0.14 3.63 -5.06
C CYS A 110 0.65 3.84 -3.76
N GLN A 111 0.17 4.70 -2.85
CA GLN A 111 0.81 4.91 -1.55
C GLN A 111 0.77 3.65 -0.68
N LEU A 112 -0.35 2.93 -0.67
CA LEU A 112 -0.48 1.66 0.05
C LEU A 112 0.46 0.60 -0.53
N ILE A 113 0.55 0.51 -1.84
CA ILE A 113 1.48 -0.41 -2.53
C ILE A 113 2.93 -0.10 -2.16
N ASN A 114 3.35 1.16 -2.22
CA ASN A 114 4.71 1.56 -1.84
C ASN A 114 5.01 1.21 -0.38
N THR A 115 4.03 1.37 0.49
CA THR A 115 4.13 0.97 1.91
C THR A 115 4.34 -0.55 2.02
N ALA A 116 3.54 -1.36 1.32
CA ALA A 116 3.69 -2.82 1.31
C ALA A 116 5.07 -3.25 0.79
N VAL A 117 5.57 -2.61 -0.27
CA VAL A 117 6.90 -2.88 -0.84
C VAL A 117 8.00 -2.56 0.17
N SER A 118 7.94 -1.40 0.84
CA SER A 118 8.91 -1.05 1.88
C SER A 118 8.91 -2.06 3.04
N ILE A 119 7.74 -2.55 3.45
CA ILE A 119 7.64 -3.59 4.48
C ILE A 119 8.22 -4.92 3.98
N LEU A 120 7.96 -5.31 2.73
CA LEU A 120 8.53 -6.52 2.13
C LEU A 120 10.06 -6.49 2.13
N GLU A 121 10.67 -5.34 1.86
CA GLU A 121 12.13 -5.19 1.91
C GLU A 121 12.67 -5.35 3.34
N LYS A 122 11.94 -4.89 4.36
CA LYS A 122 12.29 -5.12 5.77
C LYS A 122 12.20 -6.60 6.17
N ILE A 123 11.29 -7.38 5.57
CA ILE A 123 11.16 -8.83 5.82
C ILE A 123 12.24 -9.63 5.09
N LYS A 124 12.71 -9.15 3.93
CA LYS A 124 13.79 -9.77 3.16
C LYS A 124 15.18 -9.52 3.75
N GLY A 125 15.36 -8.41 4.48
CA GLY A 125 16.60 -8.02 5.15
C GLY A 125 16.89 -8.83 6.40
#